data_AF-A0A7X7S957-F1
#
_entry.id   AF-A0A7X7S957-F1
#
_cell.length_a   1.000
_cell.length_b   1.000
_cell.length_c   1.000
_cell.angle_alpha   90.00
_cell.angle_beta   90.00
_cell.angle_gamma   90.00
#
_symmetry.space_group_name_H-M   'P 1'
#
loop_
_entity.id
_entity.type
_entity.pdbx_description
1 polymer ?
#
loop_
_entity_poly.entity_id
_entity_poly.type
_entity_poly.pdbx_seq_one_letter_code
_entity_poly.pdbx_strand_id
1 'polypeptide(L)'
;KQDLLQGNMFNLAVDNPLQVIKGLQELPGVKECYIFGSSIRVRVNDWSDSKIIRDYAGVDPEPVLPTLEDVFINLSRTEVSVNE
;
A
#
# COMPACT_ATOMS: atom_id res chain seq x y z
N LYS A 1 -21.43 -7.21 -4.36
CA LYS A 1 -20.15 -7.29 -3.61
C LYS A 1 -19.32 -6.11 -4.07
N GLN A 2 -19.25 -5.03 -3.27
CA GLN A 2 -18.23 -4.02 -3.51
C GLN A 2 -16.91 -4.60 -3.03
N ASP A 3 -15.91 -4.67 -3.93
CA ASP A 3 -14.53 -4.91 -3.51
C ASP A 3 -14.10 -3.72 -2.65
N LEU A 4 -14.05 -3.92 -1.33
CA LEU A 4 -13.69 -2.91 -0.35
C LEU A 4 -12.27 -2.37 -0.56
N LEU A 5 -11.42 -3.16 -1.23
CA LEU A 5 -10.05 -2.82 -1.61
C LEU A 5 -9.91 -3.01 -3.11
N GLN A 6 -10.04 -1.91 -3.87
CA GLN A 6 -9.77 -1.92 -5.31
C GLN A 6 -8.29 -1.67 -5.61
N GLY A 7 -7.77 -2.32 -6.65
CA GLY A 7 -6.36 -2.21 -7.08
C GLY A 7 -5.52 -3.42 -6.71
N ASN A 8 -4.23 -3.35 -7.00
CA ASN A 8 -3.25 -4.40 -6.75
C ASN A 8 -2.49 -4.08 -5.46
N MET A 9 -2.34 -5.09 -4.59
CA MET A 9 -1.61 -4.92 -3.33
C MET A 9 -0.29 -5.68 -3.36
N PHE A 10 0.73 -5.00 -2.85
CA PHE A 10 2.09 -5.49 -2.75
C PHE A 10 2.60 -5.39 -1.32
N ASN A 11 3.49 -6.31 -0.98
CA ASN A 11 4.27 -6.32 0.23
C ASN A 11 5.71 -5.91 -0.12
N LEU A 12 6.26 -4.94 0.62
CA LEU A 12 7.63 -4.47 0.48
C LEU A 12 8.42 -4.77 1.74
N ALA A 13 9.35 -5.73 1.65
CA ALA A 13 10.34 -5.98 2.68
C ALA A 13 11.53 -5.02 2.47
N VAL A 14 11.60 -3.97 3.28
CA VAL A 14 12.68 -2.98 3.28
C VAL A 14 13.27 -2.84 4.68
N ASP A 15 14.57 -2.56 4.78
CA ASP A 15 15.26 -2.53 6.08
C ASP A 15 14.79 -1.41 7.03
N ASN A 16 14.30 -0.29 6.48
CA ASN A 16 13.84 0.86 7.27
C ASN A 16 12.49 1.39 6.76
N PRO A 17 11.38 0.68 7.04
CA PRO A 17 10.09 0.96 6.41
C PRO A 17 9.53 2.33 6.80
N LEU A 18 9.87 2.84 7.99
CA LEU A 18 9.44 4.16 8.45
C LEU A 18 10.07 5.33 7.68
N GLN A 19 11.30 5.17 7.18
CA GLN A 19 11.94 6.19 6.36
C GLN A 19 11.43 6.13 4.90
N VAL A 20 11.17 4.93 4.41
CA VAL A 20 10.77 4.69 3.00
C VAL A 20 9.31 5.07 2.76
N ILE A 21 8.42 4.83 3.73
CA ILE A 21 6.97 4.95 3.53
C ILE A 21 6.51 6.34 3.10
N LYS A 22 7.13 7.42 3.60
CA LYS A 22 6.72 8.78 3.25
C LYS A 22 6.90 9.07 1.76
N GLY A 23 8.04 8.71 1.18
CA GLY A 23 8.25 8.90 -0.25
C GLY A 23 7.42 7.95 -1.11
N LEU A 24 7.12 6.72 -0.62
CA LEU A 24 6.17 5.84 -1.32
C LEU A 24 4.77 6.47 -1.45
N GLN A 25 4.29 7.19 -0.43
CA GLN A 25 3.00 7.89 -0.48
C GLN A 25 2.94 8.98 -1.55
N GLU A 26 4.10 9.53 -1.93
CA GLU A 26 4.22 10.61 -2.91
C GLU A 26 4.41 10.08 -4.34
N LEU A 27 4.59 8.77 -4.52
CA LEU A 27 4.80 8.18 -5.84
C LEU A 27 3.50 8.18 -6.67
N PRO A 28 3.61 8.47 -7.98
CA PRO A 28 2.47 8.35 -8.89
C PRO A 28 1.99 6.90 -8.94
N GLY A 29 0.66 6.72 -8.91
CA GLY A 29 0.01 5.40 -8.95
C GLY A 29 -0.18 4.75 -7.58
N VAL A 30 0.52 5.20 -6.54
CA VAL A 30 0.30 4.74 -5.16
C VAL A 30 -0.99 5.35 -4.62
N LYS A 31 -1.92 4.47 -4.25
CA LYS A 31 -3.19 4.85 -3.61
C LYS A 31 -3.06 4.90 -2.12
N GLU A 32 -2.42 3.88 -1.56
CA GLU A 32 -2.24 3.75 -0.13
C GLU A 32 -0.95 3.02 0.17
N CYS A 33 -0.35 3.36 1.30
CA CYS A 33 0.60 2.49 1.95
C CYS A 33 0.58 2.66 3.46
N TYR A 34 0.90 1.57 4.16
CA TYR A 34 0.97 1.51 5.62
C TYR A 34 2.00 0.46 6.05
N ILE A 35 2.49 0.62 7.27
CA ILE A 35 3.39 -0.35 7.88
C ILE A 35 2.57 -1.59 8.27
N PHE A 36 3.08 -2.76 7.92
CA PHE A 36 2.50 -4.06 8.25
C PHE A 36 3.61 -4.94 8.83
N GLY A 37 3.69 -5.02 10.16
CA GLY A 37 4.82 -5.65 10.82
C GLY A 37 6.15 -4.98 10.46
N SER A 38 7.09 -5.73 9.88
CA SER A 38 8.40 -5.24 9.41
C SER A 38 8.43 -4.84 7.94
N SER A 39 7.28 -4.88 7.24
CA SER A 39 7.17 -4.55 5.83
C SER A 39 6.21 -3.38 5.60
N ILE A 40 6.12 -2.94 4.35
CA ILE A 40 5.16 -1.93 3.91
C ILE A 40 4.14 -2.61 3.02
N ARG A 41 2.85 -2.44 3.31
CA ARG A 41 1.78 -2.73 2.36
C ARG A 41 1.61 -1.54 1.45
N VAL A 42 1.60 -1.77 0.14
CA VAL A 42 1.40 -0.74 -0.88
C VAL A 42 0.27 -1.17 -1.81
N ARG A 43 -0.69 -0.28 -2.03
CA ARG A 43 -1.80 -0.47 -2.96
C ARG A 43 -1.66 0.49 -4.13
N VAL A 44 -1.74 -0.05 -5.34
CA VAL A 44 -1.68 0.71 -6.60
C VAL A 44 -2.86 0.37 -7.49
N ASN A 45 -3.15 1.26 -8.44
CA ASN A 45 -4.22 1.01 -9.42
C ASN A 45 -3.82 -0.03 -10.47
N ASP A 46 -2.61 0.09 -11.02
CA ASP A 46 -2.14 -0.71 -12.14
C ASP A 46 -0.92 -1.55 -11.73
N TRP A 47 -0.79 -2.75 -12.28
CA TRP A 47 0.37 -3.61 -12.02
C TRP A 47 1.66 -3.00 -12.56
N SER A 48 1.57 -2.16 -13.60
CA SER A 48 2.71 -1.43 -14.17
C SER A 48 3.34 -0.43 -13.19
N ASP A 49 2.57 0.05 -12.20
CA ASP A 49 3.08 0.92 -11.13
C ASP A 49 4.06 0.19 -10.19
N SER A 50 4.03 -1.15 -10.16
CA SER A 50 5.00 -1.96 -9.38
C SER A 50 6.45 -1.68 -9.77
N LYS A 51 6.70 -1.29 -11.03
CA LYS A 51 8.04 -0.88 -11.48
C LYS A 51 8.51 0.38 -10.77
N ILE A 52 7.64 1.37 -10.62
CA ILE A 52 7.97 2.65 -9.96
C ILE A 52 8.29 2.41 -8.49
N ILE A 53 7.51 1.54 -7.84
CA ILE A 53 7.78 1.13 -6.46
C ILE A 53 9.14 0.45 -6.34
N ARG A 54 9.45 -0.49 -7.24
CA ARG A 54 10.76 -1.16 -7.26
C ARG A 54 11.90 -0.18 -7.45
N ASP A 55 11.78 0.69 -8.45
CA ASP A 55 12.83 1.63 -8.82
C ASP A 55 13.11 2.63 -7.67
N TYR A 56 12.08 2.99 -6.89
CA TYR A 56 12.22 3.82 -5.68
C TYR A 56 12.78 3.05 -4.47
N ALA A 57 12.21 1.89 -4.15
CA ALA A 57 12.51 1.16 -2.92
C ALA A 57 13.76 0.27 -3.03
N GLY A 58 14.25 0.01 -4.23
CA GLY A 58 15.40 -0.86 -4.49
C GLY A 58 15.14 -2.35 -4.25
N VAL A 59 13.88 -2.74 -4.05
CA VAL A 59 13.45 -4.13 -3.80
C VAL A 59 12.24 -4.48 -4.66
N ASP A 60 12.11 -5.74 -5.06
CA ASP A 60 10.95 -6.21 -5.84
C ASP A 60 9.69 -6.26 -4.96
N PRO A 61 8.58 -5.58 -5.35
CA PRO A 61 7.30 -5.69 -4.66
C PRO A 61 6.71 -7.08 -4.81
N GLU A 62 6.36 -7.73 -3.69
CA GLU A 62 5.73 -9.05 -3.70
C GLU A 62 4.20 -8.90 -3.78
N PRO A 63 3.52 -9.43 -4.82
CA PRO A 63 2.07 -9.36 -4.89
C PRO A 63 1.42 -10.22 -3.81
N VAL A 64 0.41 -9.66 -3.14
CA VAL A 64 -0.21 -10.28 -1.96
C VAL A 64 -1.72 -10.07 -2.00
N LEU A 65 -2.46 -11.08 -1.55
CA LEU A 65 -3.89 -10.92 -1.33
C LEU A 65 -4.15 -10.04 -0.09
N PRO A 66 -5.24 -9.26 -0.08
CA PRO A 66 -5.68 -8.57 1.12
C PRO A 66 -6.07 -9.53 2.25
N THR A 67 -5.66 -9.16 3.46
CA THR A 67 -6.01 -9.80 4.71
C THR A 67 -7.14 -9.05 5.43
N LEU A 68 -7.68 -9.63 6.50
CA LEU A 68 -8.68 -8.94 7.34
C LEU A 68 -8.11 -7.68 8.01
N GLU A 69 -6.82 -7.69 8.38
CA GLU A 69 -6.15 -6.51 8.94
C GLU A 69 -6.07 -5.38 7.91
N ASP A 70 -5.75 -5.70 6.65
CA ASP A 70 -5.71 -4.73 5.56
C ASP A 70 -7.10 -4.09 5.33
N VAL A 71 -8.16 -4.92 5.36
CA VAL A 71 -9.55 -4.44 5.26
C VAL A 71 -9.91 -3.55 6.44
N PHE A 72 -9.55 -3.95 7.66
CA PHE A 72 -9.81 -3.17 8.87
C PHE A 72 -9.15 -1.80 8.82
N ILE A 73 -7.86 -1.74 8.46
CA ILE A 73 -7.10 -0.49 8.31
C ILE A 73 -7.77 0.44 7.29
N ASN A 74 -8.18 -0.10 6.14
CA ASN A 74 -8.85 0.67 5.10
C ASN A 74 -10.21 1.24 5.56
N LEU A 75 -10.99 0.46 6.29
CA LEU A 75 -12.25 0.93 6.88
C LEU A 75 -12.02 2.03 7.91
N SER A 76 -11.07 1.86 8.84
CA SER A 76 -10.74 2.89 9.83
C SER A 76 -10.26 4.22 9.23
N ARG A 77 -9.64 4.18 8.04
CA ARG A 77 -9.25 5.39 7.30
C ARG A 77 -10.44 6.06 6.60
N THR A 78 -11.41 5.26 6.14
CA THR A 78 -12.61 5.76 5.43
C THR A 78 -13.60 6.43 6.38
N GLU A 79 -13.73 5.95 7.62
CA GLU A 79 -14.64 6.54 8.63
C GLU A 79 -14.20 7.94 9.09
N VAL A 80 -12.97 8.36 8.83
CA VAL A 80 -12.48 9.72 9.12
C VAL A 80 -12.90 10.72 8.02
N SER A 81 -13.44 10.26 6.89
CA SER A 81 -13.89 11.12 5.77
C SER A 81 -15.40 11.22 5.62
N VAL A 82 -16.18 10.80 6.62
CA VAL A 82 -17.63 11.04 6.65
C VAL A 82 -17.98 11.79 7.94
N ASN A 83 -17.87 13.11 7.87
CA ASN A 83 -18.71 14.10 8.56
C ASN A 83 -18.18 15.51 8.21
N GLU A 84 -18.63 16.03 7.06
CA GLU A 84 -18.90 17.46 6.87
C GLU A 84 -20.41 17.67 6.94
#